data_AF-A0A4V2B1E4-F1
#
_entry.id   AF-A0A4V2B1E4-F1
#
_cell.length_a   1.000
_cell.length_b   1.000
_cell.length_c   1.000
_cell.angle_alpha   90.00
_cell.angle_beta   90.00
_cell.angle_gamma   90.00
#
_symmetry.space_group_name_H-M   'P 1'
#
loop_
_entity.id
_entity.type
_entity.pdbx_description
1 polymer ?
#
loop_
_entity_poly.entity_id
_entity_poly.type
_entity_poly.pdbx_seq_one_letter_code
_entity_poly.pdbx_strand_id
1 'polypeptide(L)'
;MTQQTQAETAKRGFGSDNHSGAHPRILDAVVRANVGHQPSYGTDELTRECERVFKKLFGEKTESFFVFNGTAANVLALGTLVRSHHAILASNNAHIVNDECGAPEAWLGAKIQIVPTTDGKLTPELMQP
;
A
#
# COMPACT_ATOMS: atom_id res chain seq x y z
N MET A 1 9.55 -31.85 -31.99
CA MET A 1 8.97 -31.76 -30.63
C MET A 1 8.43 -30.34 -30.45
N THR A 2 7.18 -30.16 -30.83
CA THR A 2 6.42 -28.93 -30.67
C THR A 2 6.13 -28.75 -29.18
N GLN A 3 6.78 -27.79 -28.53
CA GLN A 3 6.36 -27.34 -27.21
C GLN A 3 5.00 -26.65 -27.38
N GLN A 4 3.92 -27.39 -27.11
CA GLN A 4 2.63 -26.80 -26.87
C GLN A 4 2.75 -25.94 -25.61
N THR A 5 2.87 -24.63 -25.82
CA THR A 5 2.72 -23.58 -24.81
C THR A 5 1.25 -23.49 -24.44
N GLN A 6 0.76 -24.49 -23.69
CA GLN A 6 -0.48 -24.34 -22.95
C GLN A 6 -0.10 -23.73 -21.60
N ALA A 7 -0.05 -22.40 -21.57
CA ALA A 7 -0.57 -21.72 -20.41
C ALA A 7 -2.03 -22.16 -20.32
N GLU A 8 -2.30 -23.28 -19.63
CA GLU A 8 -3.65 -23.60 -19.16
C GLU A 8 -4.16 -22.30 -18.54
N THR A 9 -5.22 -21.77 -19.13
CA THR A 9 -5.81 -20.49 -18.80
C THR A 9 -5.92 -20.39 -17.28
N ALA A 10 -5.01 -19.64 -16.64
CA ALA A 10 -5.10 -19.35 -15.22
C ALA A 10 -6.48 -18.76 -14.99
N LYS A 11 -7.34 -19.52 -14.32
CA LYS A 11 -8.77 -19.23 -14.21
C LYS A 11 -8.91 -17.91 -13.47
N ARG A 12 -9.36 -16.87 -14.17
CA ARG A 12 -9.67 -15.58 -13.53
C ARG A 12 -10.77 -15.82 -12.50
N GLY A 13 -10.44 -15.62 -11.23
CA GLY A 13 -11.37 -15.75 -10.11
C GLY A 13 -11.92 -14.41 -9.68
N PHE A 14 -13.05 -14.44 -8.97
CA PHE A 14 -13.65 -13.27 -8.30
C PHE A 14 -13.29 -13.20 -6.81
N GLY A 15 -12.17 -13.81 -6.40
CA GLY A 15 -11.74 -13.87 -5.00
C GLY A 15 -11.06 -12.59 -4.54
N SER A 16 -9.96 -12.23 -5.19
CA SER A 16 -9.23 -10.98 -4.93
C SER A 16 -8.45 -10.58 -6.19
N ASP A 17 -8.22 -9.28 -6.34
CA ASP A 17 -7.33 -8.69 -7.34
C ASP A 17 -5.85 -8.92 -7.04
N ASN A 18 -5.47 -9.19 -5.79
CA ASN A 18 -4.10 -9.58 -5.42
C ASN A 18 -3.68 -10.96 -5.98
N HIS A 19 -4.62 -11.73 -6.53
CA HIS A 19 -4.35 -12.94 -7.29
C HIS A 19 -3.85 -12.66 -8.71
N SER A 20 -3.94 -11.42 -9.17
CA SER A 20 -3.47 -11.04 -10.50
C SER A 20 -1.93 -11.00 -10.57
N GLY A 21 -1.38 -11.38 -11.72
CA GLY A 21 0.04 -11.18 -12.00
C GLY A 21 0.36 -9.72 -12.32
N ALA A 22 1.65 -9.38 -12.39
CA ALA A 22 2.09 -8.04 -12.77
C ALA A 22 1.77 -7.72 -14.25
N HIS A 23 1.37 -6.48 -14.53
CA HIS A 23 1.19 -6.00 -15.90
C HIS A 23 2.51 -6.08 -16.70
N PRO A 24 2.53 -6.50 -17.98
CA PRO A 24 3.78 -6.70 -18.75
C PRO A 24 4.74 -5.51 -18.73
N ARG A 25 4.22 -4.28 -18.86
CA ARG A 25 5.03 -3.05 -18.78
C ARG A 25 5.81 -2.89 -17.46
N ILE A 26 5.34 -3.46 -16.36
CA ILE A 26 6.03 -3.47 -15.07
C ILE A 26 7.24 -4.40 -15.16
N LEU A 27 7.06 -5.61 -15.67
CA LEU A 27 8.15 -6.57 -15.87
C LEU A 27 9.22 -6.01 -16.82
N ASP A 28 8.80 -5.37 -17.91
CA ASP A 28 9.73 -4.70 -18.83
C ASP A 28 10.51 -3.58 -18.14
N ALA A 29 9.88 -2.84 -17.22
CA ALA A 29 10.55 -1.79 -16.45
C ALA A 29 11.60 -2.37 -15.49
N VAL A 30 11.29 -3.49 -14.82
CA VAL A 30 12.24 -4.21 -13.97
C VAL A 30 13.44 -4.70 -14.79
N VAL A 31 13.20 -5.29 -15.97
CA VAL A 31 14.28 -5.74 -16.86
C VAL A 31 15.16 -4.56 -17.29
N ARG A 32 14.58 -3.41 -17.65
CA ARG A 32 15.35 -2.20 -17.98
C ARG A 32 16.14 -1.65 -16.80
N ALA A 33 15.59 -1.70 -15.58
CA ALA A 33 16.26 -1.25 -14.38
C ALA A 33 17.42 -2.18 -13.95
N ASN A 34 17.45 -3.42 -14.43
CA ASN A 34 18.47 -4.42 -14.12
C ASN A 34 19.77 -4.28 -14.94
N VAL A 35 20.05 -3.09 -15.49
CA VAL A 35 21.25 -2.81 -16.29
C VAL A 35 22.13 -1.79 -15.57
N GLY A 36 23.40 -2.12 -15.38
CA GLY A 36 24.38 -1.26 -14.71
C GLY A 36 24.25 -1.30 -13.19
N HIS A 37 24.80 -0.27 -12.53
CA HIS A 37 24.80 -0.14 -11.08
C HIS A 37 24.19 1.20 -10.67
N GLN A 38 23.46 1.20 -9.56
CA GLN A 38 22.84 2.38 -8.97
C GLN A 38 23.07 2.38 -7.45
N PRO A 39 23.10 3.57 -6.81
CA PRO A 39 23.08 3.69 -5.37
C PRO A 39 21.84 3.06 -4.73
N SER A 40 21.97 2.56 -3.51
CA SER A 40 20.89 1.90 -2.78
C SER A 40 19.98 2.90 -2.03
N TYR A 41 18.92 2.36 -1.40
CA TYR A 41 18.08 3.07 -0.43
C TYR A 41 17.40 4.34 -0.97
N GLY A 42 16.93 4.29 -2.22
CA GLY A 42 16.14 5.36 -2.85
C GLY A 42 16.98 6.55 -3.35
N THR A 43 18.31 6.43 -3.34
CA THR A 43 19.21 7.48 -3.85
C THR A 43 19.57 7.30 -5.32
N ASP A 44 18.92 6.37 -6.02
CA ASP A 44 19.04 6.14 -7.46
C ASP A 44 18.17 7.09 -8.29
N GLU A 45 18.42 7.11 -9.60
CA GLU A 45 17.70 7.99 -10.53
C GLU A 45 16.25 7.56 -10.76
N LEU A 46 15.95 6.25 -10.69
CA LEU A 46 14.60 5.75 -10.93
C LEU A 46 13.67 6.15 -9.79
N THR A 47 14.13 6.07 -8.54
CA THR A 47 13.39 6.60 -7.39
C THR A 47 13.12 8.09 -7.54
N ARG A 48 14.12 8.89 -7.92
CA ARG A 48 13.93 10.33 -8.17
C ARG A 48 12.92 10.61 -9.29
N GLU A 49 12.91 9.80 -10.34
CA GLU A 49 11.91 9.92 -11.41
C GLU A 49 10.50 9.64 -10.89
N CYS A 50 10.31 8.57 -10.12
CA CYS A 50 9.04 8.24 -9.49
C CYS A 50 8.56 9.38 -8.58
N GLU A 51 9.44 9.95 -7.74
CA GLU A 51 9.12 11.10 -6.88
C GLU A 51 8.64 12.31 -7.69
N ARG A 52 9.29 12.62 -8.82
CA ARG A 52 8.84 13.70 -9.72
C ARG A 52 7.45 13.41 -10.30
N VAL A 53 7.14 12.16 -10.63
CA VAL A 53 5.80 11.76 -11.10
C VAL A 53 4.76 12.01 -10.02
N PHE A 54 5.03 11.63 -8.76
CA PHE A 54 4.13 11.92 -7.65
C PHE A 54 3.93 13.42 -7.44
N LYS A 55 4.99 14.23 -7.47
CA LYS A 55 4.90 15.69 -7.37
C LYS A 55 4.09 16.31 -8.50
N LYS A 56 4.26 15.81 -9.73
CA LYS A 56 3.45 16.27 -10.87
C LYS A 56 1.96 15.94 -10.70
N LEU A 57 1.62 14.80 -10.10
CA LEU A 57 0.24 14.35 -9.92
C LEU A 57 -0.45 15.01 -8.74
N PHE A 58 0.25 15.17 -7.61
CA PHE A 58 -0.34 15.57 -6.33
C PHE A 58 0.15 16.93 -5.80
N GLY A 59 1.15 17.54 -6.45
CA GLY A 59 1.69 18.85 -6.14
C GLY A 59 3.14 18.83 -5.63
N GLU A 60 3.83 19.97 -5.74
CA GLU A 60 5.27 20.09 -5.41
C GLU A 60 5.64 19.76 -3.96
N LYS A 61 4.67 19.83 -3.04
CA LYS A 61 4.85 19.50 -1.62
C LYS A 61 4.69 18.01 -1.32
N THR A 62 4.36 17.18 -2.30
CA THR A 62 4.21 15.74 -2.10
C THR A 62 5.57 15.08 -1.88
N GLU A 63 5.63 14.28 -0.83
CA GLU A 63 6.72 13.36 -0.55
C GLU A 63 6.23 11.92 -0.75
N SER A 64 7.07 11.06 -1.33
CA SER A 64 6.73 9.66 -1.59
C SER A 64 7.77 8.73 -0.99
N PHE A 65 7.31 7.73 -0.25
CA PHE A 65 8.14 6.71 0.38
C PHE A 65 7.71 5.33 -0.13
N PHE A 66 8.65 4.55 -0.68
CA PHE A 66 8.36 3.26 -1.28
C PHE A 66 8.51 2.14 -0.25
N VAL A 67 7.45 1.35 -0.08
CA VAL A 67 7.37 0.26 0.89
C VAL A 67 6.82 -0.99 0.22
N PHE A 68 7.04 -2.15 0.83
CA PHE A 68 6.76 -3.44 0.18
C PHE A 68 5.27 -3.77 0.04
N ASN A 69 4.42 -3.32 0.97
CA ASN A 69 2.99 -3.66 0.97
C ASN A 69 2.13 -2.58 1.64
N GLY A 70 0.81 -2.75 1.53
CA GLY A 70 -0.18 -1.84 2.11
C GLY A 70 -0.15 -1.79 3.64
N THR A 71 0.05 -2.92 4.32
CA THR A 71 0.15 -2.97 5.79
C THR A 71 1.30 -2.10 6.31
N ALA A 72 2.50 -2.23 5.74
CA ALA A 72 3.64 -1.39 6.11
C ALA A 72 3.38 0.09 5.82
N ALA A 73 2.75 0.40 4.68
CA ALA A 73 2.37 1.77 4.34
C ALA A 73 1.43 2.39 5.38
N ASN A 74 0.38 1.65 5.78
CA ASN A 74 -0.59 2.10 6.78
C ASN A 74 0.06 2.33 8.14
N VAL A 75 0.84 1.35 8.64
CA VAL A 75 1.53 1.45 9.93
C VAL A 75 2.49 2.64 9.95
N LEU A 76 3.32 2.80 8.92
CA LEU A 76 4.28 3.91 8.85
C LEU A 76 3.59 5.26 8.76
N ALA A 77 2.56 5.39 7.92
CA ALA A 77 1.81 6.64 7.79
C ALA A 77 1.14 7.03 9.12
N LEU A 78 0.42 6.10 9.76
CA LEU A 78 -0.24 6.33 11.04
C LEU A 78 0.78 6.67 12.14
N GLY A 79 1.94 6.01 12.15
CA GLY A 79 3.02 6.27 13.11
C GLY A 79 3.59 7.70 13.07
N THR A 80 3.39 8.44 11.96
CA THR A 80 3.75 9.86 11.91
C THR A 80 2.73 10.78 12.58
N LEU A 81 1.50 10.29 12.80
CA LEU A 81 0.35 11.08 13.25
C LEU A 81 -0.01 10.83 14.72
N VAL A 82 0.38 9.68 15.27
CA VAL A 82 -0.04 9.26 16.62
C VAL A 82 1.12 8.96 17.55
N ARG A 83 0.85 9.11 18.84
CA ARG A 83 1.68 8.55 19.93
C ARG A 83 0.95 7.36 20.52
N SER A 84 1.65 6.52 21.28
CA SER A 84 1.07 5.32 21.90
C SER A 84 -0.13 5.58 22.82
N HIS A 85 -0.24 6.80 23.39
CA HIS A 85 -1.38 7.19 24.23
C HIS A 85 -2.50 7.89 23.45
N HIS A 86 -2.37 8.04 22.13
CA HIS A 86 -3.46 8.50 21.26
C HIS A 86 -4.29 7.30 20.77
N ALA A 87 -5.47 7.58 20.23
CA ALA A 87 -6.32 6.58 19.58
C ALA A 87 -6.42 6.85 18.07
N ILE A 88 -6.59 5.77 17.30
CA ILE A 88 -6.86 5.81 15.85
C ILE A 88 -8.34 5.47 15.65
N LEU A 89 -9.12 6.38 15.07
CA LEU A 89 -10.52 6.11 14.74
C LEU A 89 -10.60 5.41 13.37
N ALA A 90 -11.30 4.28 13.31
CA ALA A 90 -11.44 3.52 12.08
C ALA A 90 -12.83 2.86 11.98
N SER A 91 -13.35 2.67 10.77
CA SER A 91 -14.58 1.91 10.58
C SER A 91 -14.36 0.43 10.92
N ASN A 92 -15.43 -0.25 11.35
CA ASN A 92 -15.42 -1.70 11.57
C ASN A 92 -15.04 -2.53 10.33
N ASN A 93 -15.11 -1.96 9.12
CA ASN A 93 -14.71 -2.60 7.87
C ASN A 93 -13.30 -2.22 7.39
N ALA A 94 -12.56 -1.39 8.14
CA ALA A 94 -11.24 -0.94 7.72
C ALA A 94 -10.23 -2.09 7.68
N HIS A 95 -9.34 -2.08 6.68
CA HIS A 95 -8.29 -3.10 6.52
C HIS A 95 -7.37 -3.17 7.75
N ILE A 96 -7.01 -2.00 8.31
CA ILE A 96 -6.19 -1.88 9.53
C ILE A 96 -6.83 -2.53 10.77
N VAL A 97 -8.15 -2.77 10.75
CA VAL A 97 -8.89 -3.44 11.83
C VAL A 97 -8.91 -4.95 11.62
N ASN A 98 -9.11 -5.42 10.39
CA ASN A 98 -9.46 -6.83 10.13
C ASN A 98 -8.33 -7.66 9.50
N ASP A 99 -7.50 -7.06 8.64
CA ASP A 99 -6.68 -7.80 7.67
C ASP A 99 -5.17 -7.53 7.82
N GLU A 100 -4.78 -6.86 8.91
CA GLU A 100 -3.38 -6.51 9.20
C GLU A 100 -2.82 -7.22 10.43
N CYS A 101 -3.52 -8.22 10.96
CA CYS A 101 -3.08 -9.03 12.12
C CYS A 101 -2.68 -8.15 13.32
N GLY A 102 -3.38 -7.03 13.54
CA GLY A 102 -3.09 -6.09 14.62
C GLY A 102 -1.77 -5.31 14.46
N ALA A 103 -1.17 -5.29 13.25
CA ALA A 103 0.11 -4.61 13.02
C ALA A 103 0.15 -3.15 13.50
N PRO A 104 -0.88 -2.29 13.25
CA PRO A 104 -0.83 -0.92 13.77
C PRO A 104 -0.74 -0.86 15.29
N GLU A 105 -1.53 -1.64 16.02
CA GLU A 105 -1.51 -1.62 17.49
C GLU A 105 -0.20 -2.20 18.03
N ALA A 106 0.32 -3.27 17.42
CA ALA A 106 1.56 -3.91 17.83
C ALA A 106 2.79 -3.00 17.66
N TRP A 107 2.86 -2.24 16.55
CA TRP A 107 4.01 -1.39 16.24
C TRP A 107 3.91 0.02 16.81
N LEU A 108 2.70 0.58 16.91
CA LEU A 108 2.50 1.96 17.34
C LEU A 108 2.13 2.08 18.83
N GLY A 109 1.64 0.99 19.43
CA GLY A 109 1.11 0.99 20.80
C GLY A 109 -0.17 1.81 20.98
N ALA A 110 -0.67 2.44 19.92
CA ALA A 110 -1.90 3.20 19.90
C ALA A 110 -3.10 2.26 19.70
N LYS A 111 -4.17 2.51 20.44
CA LYS A 111 -5.41 1.72 20.33
C LYS A 111 -6.19 2.11 19.07
N ILE A 112 -6.71 1.12 18.34
CA ILE A 112 -7.72 1.39 17.33
C ILE A 112 -9.10 1.43 18.00
N GLN A 113 -9.76 2.59 17.93
CA GLN A 113 -11.14 2.76 18.35
C GLN A 113 -12.06 2.57 17.15
N ILE A 114 -12.74 1.42 17.16
CA ILE A 114 -13.64 1.01 16.09
C ILE A 114 -14.94 1.81 16.17
N VAL A 115 -15.33 2.42 15.05
CA VAL A 115 -16.60 3.11 14.88
C VAL A 115 -17.51 2.26 13.98
N PRO A 116 -18.68 1.82 14.47
CA PRO A 116 -19.61 1.05 13.67
C PRO A 116 -20.12 1.82 12.45
N THR A 117 -20.05 1.19 11.28
CA THR A 117 -20.57 1.68 10.00
C THR A 117 -21.32 0.57 9.29
N THR A 118 -22.29 0.93 8.43
CA THR A 118 -23.06 -0.03 7.64
C THR A 118 -22.57 -0.13 6.19
N ASP A 119 -21.92 0.91 5.67
CA ASP A 119 -21.42 1.00 4.29
C ASP A 119 -19.89 1.16 4.19
N GLY A 120 -19.20 1.02 5.34
CA GLY A 120 -17.76 1.17 5.45
C GLY A 120 -17.25 2.61 5.51
N LYS A 121 -18.12 3.63 5.48
CA LYS A 121 -17.72 5.05 5.48
C LYS A 121 -17.89 5.71 6.84
N LEU A 122 -16.88 6.49 7.22
CA LEU A 122 -16.98 7.41 8.35
C LEU A 122 -17.64 8.71 7.88
N THR A 123 -18.52 9.26 8.71
CA THR A 123 -19.13 10.57 8.50
C THR A 123 -18.80 11.51 9.66
N PRO A 124 -18.83 12.84 9.46
CA PRO A 124 -18.57 13.78 10.55
C PRO A 124 -19.49 13.60 11.77
N GLU A 125 -20.72 13.13 11.58
CA GLU A 125 -21.69 12.86 12.64
C GLU A 125 -21.26 11.67 13.51
N LEU A 126 -20.61 10.67 12.92
CA LEU A 126 -20.09 9.51 13.64
C LEU A 126 -18.80 9.84 14.43
N MET A 127 -18.14 10.95 14.14
CA MET A 127 -16.85 11.35 14.71
C MET A 127 -16.95 12.46 15.77
N GLN A 128 -18.17 12.78 16.24
CA GLN A 128 -18.36 13.79 17.27
C GLN A 128 -17.77 13.32 18.63
N PRO A 129 -17.31 14.24 19.49
CA PRO A 129 -16.81 13.92 20.83
C PRO A 129 -17.84 13.26 21.75
#